data_AF-A0A971TPN1-F1
#
_entry.id   AF-A0A971TPN1-F1
#
_cell.length_a   1.000
_cell.length_b   1.000
_cell.length_c   1.000
_cell.angle_alpha   90.00
_cell.angle_beta   90.00
_cell.angle_gamma   90.00
#
_symmetry.space_group_name_H-M   'P 1'
#
loop_
_entity.id
_entity.type
_entity.pdbx_description
1 polymer ?
#
loop_
_entity_poly.entity_id
_entity_poly.type
_entity_poly.pdbx_seq_one_letter_code
_entity_poly.pdbx_strand_id
1 'polypeptide(L)' 'MVTISTSQYVFSHGREPRGWGMWVFEIDGERFCHAGKYSDAKKSAVAMARVRNATTVTVMP' A
#
# COMPACT_ATOMS: atom_id res chain seq x y z
N MET A 1 13.62 0.25 8.04
CA MET A 1 12.22 0.02 8.47
C MET A 1 11.32 0.66 7.40
N VAL A 2 10.26 -0.02 6.95
CA VAL A 2 9.33 0.54 5.94
C VAL A 2 8.06 0.98 6.67
N THR A 3 7.71 2.26 6.55
CA THR A 3 6.50 2.85 7.12
C THR A 3 5.36 2.77 6.11
N ILE A 4 4.19 2.34 6.56
CA ILE A 4 2.99 2.29 5.72
C ILE A 4 2.03 3.38 6.17
N SER A 5 1.66 4.25 5.24
CA SER A 5 0.67 5.29 5.45
C SER A 5 -0.68 4.87 4.87
N THR A 6 -1.71 4.83 5.71
CA THR A 6 -3.12 4.60 5.29
C THR A 6 -3.92 5.89 5.23
N SER A 7 -3.32 7.05 5.52
CA SER A 7 -4.03 8.33 5.68
C SER A 7 -4.86 8.71 4.46
N GLN A 8 -4.34 8.55 3.25
CA GLN A 8 -5.09 8.86 2.02
C GLN A 8 -6.28 7.93 1.81
N TYR A 9 -6.08 6.63 2.03
CA TYR A 9 -7.16 5.64 1.95
C TYR A 9 -8.26 5.94 2.97
N VAL A 10 -7.89 6.17 4.24
CA VAL A 10 -8.84 6.47 5.33
C VAL A 10 -9.58 7.78 5.07
N PHE A 11 -8.89 8.81 4.57
CA PHE A 11 -9.51 10.07 4.17
C PHE A 11 -10.58 9.87 3.09
N SER A 12 -10.32 9.03 2.08
CA SER A 12 -11.26 8.80 0.98
C SER A 12 -12.39 7.81 1.30
N HIS A 13 -12.14 6.81 2.17
CA HIS A 13 -13.07 5.71 2.41
C HIS A 13 -13.72 5.72 3.80
N GLY A 14 -13.22 6.55 4.72
CA GLY A 14 -13.70 6.62 6.11
C GLY A 14 -13.41 5.38 6.96
N ARG A 15 -12.55 4.46 6.49
CA ARG A 15 -12.21 3.21 7.17
C ARG A 15 -10.80 2.73 6.83
N GLU A 16 -10.21 1.96 7.73
CA GLU A 16 -8.93 1.28 7.49
C GLU A 16 -9.04 0.26 6.33
N PRO A 17 -7.98 0.10 5.52
CA PRO A 17 -7.95 -0.86 4.43
C PRO A 17 -8.00 -2.30 4.95
N ARG A 18 -8.92 -3.09 4.40
CA ARG A 18 -9.14 -4.49 4.77
C ARG A 18 -9.86 -5.25 3.67
N GLY A 19 -9.77 -6.58 3.73
CA GLY A 19 -10.53 -7.46 2.86
C GLY A 19 -9.86 -7.69 1.49
N TRP A 20 -10.66 -8.19 0.55
CA TRP A 20 -10.25 -8.46 -0.83
C TRP A 20 -10.53 -7.26 -1.74
N GLY A 21 -9.65 -7.03 -2.71
CA GLY A 21 -9.83 -5.98 -3.71
C GLY A 21 -8.61 -5.81 -4.61
N MET A 22 -8.67 -4.79 -5.47
CA MET A 22 -7.50 -4.28 -6.17
C MET A 22 -6.88 -3.18 -5.31
N TRP A 23 -5.69 -3.43 -4.78
CA TRP A 23 -4.99 -2.50 -3.92
C TRP A 23 -3.95 -1.74 -4.72
N VAL A 24 -3.94 -0.42 -4.55
CA VAL A 24 -2.95 0.47 -5.17
C VAL A 24 -2.11 1.07 -4.08
N PHE A 25 -0.79 1.00 -4.26
CA PHE A 25 0.19 1.59 -3.37
C PHE A 25 1.06 2.55 -4.16
N GLU A 26 1.45 3.66 -3.54
CA GLU A 26 2.50 4.52 -4.05
C GLU A 26 3.80 4.22 -3.30
N ILE A 27 4.86 3.97 -4.08
CA ILE A 27 6.19 3.59 -3.59
C ILE A 27 7.20 4.35 -4.45
N ASP A 28 7.91 5.30 -3.84
CA ASP A 28 8.92 6.12 -4.52
C ASP A 28 8.38 6.85 -5.77
N GLY A 29 7.16 7.42 -5.66
CA GLY A 29 6.48 8.12 -6.76
C GLY A 29 5.85 7.22 -7.82
N GLU A 30 6.04 5.91 -7.75
CA GLU A 30 5.43 4.96 -8.68
C GLU A 30 4.26 4.19 -8.07
N ARG A 31 3.29 3.82 -8.91
CA ARG A 31 2.14 3.01 -8.51
C ARG A 31 2.45 1.52 -8.63
N PHE A 32 2.22 0.80 -7.53
CA PHE A 32 2.25 -0.64 -7.46
C PHE A 32 0.84 -1.17 -7.19
N CYS A 33 0.37 -2.09 -8.04
CA CYS A 33 -0.97 -2.66 -7.93
C CYS A 33 -0.91 -4.14 -7.55
N HIS A 34 -1.84 -4.57 -6.71
CA HIS A 34 -1.98 -5.98 -6.32
C HIS A 34 -3.44 -6.35 -6.08
N ALA A 35 -3.96 -7.29 -6.87
CA ALA A 35 -5.28 -7.87 -6.66
C ALA A 35 -5.20 -8.99 -5.61
N GLY A 36 -5.99 -8.90 -4.54
CA GLY A 36 -5.96 -9.89 -3.47
C GLY A 36 -6.45 -9.38 -2.12
N LYS A 37 -6.12 -10.11 -1.05
CA LYS A 37 -6.31 -9.63 0.33
C LYS A 37 -5.35 -8.47 0.61
N TYR A 38 -5.83 -7.46 1.34
CA TYR A 38 -5.00 -6.33 1.79
C TYR A 38 -3.72 -6.80 2.51
N SER A 39 -3.82 -7.85 3.32
CA SER A 39 -2.66 -8.41 4.05
C SER A 39 -1.55 -8.90 3.11
N ASP A 40 -1.92 -9.47 1.97
CA ASP A 40 -0.98 -10.02 1.00
C ASP A 40 -0.44 -8.90 0.11
N ALA A 41 -1.32 -8.02 -0.34
CA ALA A 41 -0.98 -6.81 -1.09
C ALA A 41 0.00 -5.92 -0.31
N LYS A 42 -0.22 -5.72 1.00
CA LYS A 42 0.67 -4.99 1.90
C LYS A 42 2.04 -5.64 2.01
N LYS A 43 2.12 -6.97 2.11
CA LYS A 43 3.41 -7.68 2.14
C LYS A 43 4.16 -7.50 0.82
N SER A 44 3.47 -7.62 -0.32
CA SER A 44 4.07 -7.38 -1.64
C SER A 44 4.56 -5.94 -1.80
N ALA A 45 3.79 -4.96 -1.35
CA ALA A 45 4.19 -3.55 -1.39
C ALA A 45 5.42 -3.28 -0.51
N VAL A 46 5.50 -3.84 0.70
CA VAL A 46 6.69 -3.73 1.56
C VAL A 46 7.90 -4.42 0.94
N ALA A 47 7.73 -5.58 0.32
CA ALA A 47 8.82 -6.24 -0.40
C ALA A 47 9.32 -5.37 -1.57
N MET A 48 8.41 -4.79 -2.34
CA MET A 48 8.74 -3.88 -3.45
C MET A 48 9.47 -2.62 -2.96
N ALA A 49 9.01 -2.02 -1.85
CA ALA A 49 9.68 -0.88 -1.23
C ALA A 49 11.12 -1.21 -0.83
N ARG A 50 11.37 -2.41 -0.28
CA ARG A 50 12.72 -2.87 0.05
C ARG A 50 13.61 -3.02 -1.18
N VAL A 51 13.10 -3.61 -2.26
CA VAL A 51 13.86 -3.73 -3.53
C VAL A 51 14.24 -2.35 -4.07
N ARG A 52 13.37 -1.37 -3.88
CA ARG A 52 13.55 0.01 -4.36
C ARG A 52 14.28 0.93 -3.37
N ASN A 53 14.74 0.42 -2.22
CA ASN A 53 15.28 1.23 -1.12
C ASN A 53 14.34 2.35 -0.62
N ALA A 54 13.04 2.20 -0.83
CA ALA A 54 12.02 3.13 -0.37
C ALA A 54 11.68 2.88 1.11
N THR A 55 11.58 3.95 1.89
CA THR A 55 11.24 3.88 3.32
C THR A 55 9.74 3.99 3.59
N THR A 56 8.97 4.43 2.58
CA THR A 56 7.56 4.78 2.74
C THR A 56 6.72 4.10 1.67
N VAL A 57 5.56 3.59 2.08
CA VAL A 57 4.52 3.04 1.21
C VAL A 57 3.21 3.73 1.56
N THR A 58 2.55 4.36 0.59
CA THR A 58 1.23 4.98 0.79
C THR A 58 0.15 4.10 0.19
N VAL A 59 -0.90 3.80 0.95
CA VAL A 59 -2.09 3.12 0.41
C VAL A 59 -2.97 4.17 -0.27
N MET A 60 -3.16 4.00 -1.58
CA MET A 60 -3.97 4.89 -2.40
C MET A 60 -5.45 4.52 -2.28
N PRO A 61 -6.38 5.47 -2.49
CA PRO A 61 -7.83 5.21 -2.56
C PRO A 61 -8.19 4.13 -3.60
#